data_AF-A0A7X0II38-F1
#
_entry.id   AF-A0A7X0II38-F1
#
_cell.length_a   1.000
_cell.length_b   1.000
_cell.length_c   1.000
_cell.angle_alpha   90.00
_cell.angle_beta   90.00
_cell.angle_gamma   90.00
#
_symmetry.space_group_name_H-M   'P 1'
#
loop_
_entity.id
_entity.type
_entity.pdbx_description
1 polymer ?
#
loop_
_entity_poly.entity_id
_entity_poly.type
_entity_poly.pdbx_seq_one_letter_code
_entity_poly.pdbx_strand_id
1 'polypeptide(L)' 'MAALPATAAYAGAYSCADGSRFFMSGLVGYIIIGSGCTGEGSGPGPVTIVSGPYAGEYDCRNVTLTPEIGLLSGQDC' A
#
# COMPACT_ATOMS: atom_id res chain seq x y z
N MET A 1 -9.48 -3.19 -28.26
CA MET A 1 -8.47 -3.11 -27.19
C MET A 1 -8.94 -2.01 -26.25
N ALA A 2 -9.50 -2.36 -25.09
CA ALA A 2 -10.00 -1.37 -24.14
C ALA A 2 -8.80 -0.70 -23.47
N ALA A 3 -8.69 0.62 -23.60
CA ALA A 3 -7.71 1.40 -22.86
C ALA A 3 -8.07 1.29 -21.37
N LEU A 4 -7.15 0.71 -20.60
CA LEU A 4 -7.23 0.69 -19.14
C LEU A 4 -7.36 2.15 -18.66
N PRO A 5 -8.24 2.41 -17.66
CA PRO A 5 -8.42 3.77 -17.15
C PRO A 5 -7.08 4.30 -16.64
N ALA A 6 -6.86 5.58 -16.92
CA ALA A 6 -5.66 6.34 -16.62
C ALA A 6 -5.00 5.87 -15.32
N THR A 7 -3.73 5.48 -15.44
CA THR A 7 -2.79 5.39 -14.32
C THR A 7 -3.07 6.54 -13.37
N ALA A 8 -3.69 6.24 -12.22
CA ALA A 8 -3.64 7.15 -11.09
C ALA A 8 -2.16 7.49 -10.95
N ALA A 9 -1.83 8.78 -11.02
CA ALA A 9 -0.45 9.21 -10.87
C ALA A 9 -0.05 8.83 -9.45
N TYR A 10 0.51 7.63 -9.30
CA TYR A 10 0.91 7.12 -8.00
C TYR A 10 2.01 8.04 -7.48
N ALA A 11 1.84 8.48 -6.23
CA ALA A 11 2.84 9.28 -5.54
C ALA A 11 4.13 8.49 -5.32
N GLY A 12 4.03 7.15 -5.31
CA GLY A 12 5.16 6.23 -5.23
C GLY A 12 4.70 4.78 -5.40
N ALA A 13 5.66 3.88 -5.62
CA ALA A 13 5.46 2.44 -5.53
C ALA A 13 6.14 1.95 -4.24
N TYR A 14 5.39 1.22 -3.41
CA TYR A 14 5.85 0.81 -2.09
C TYR A 14 5.96 -0.71 -2.01
N SER A 15 7.07 -1.20 -1.48
CA SER A 15 7.35 -2.63 -1.35
C SER A 15 7.74 -2.97 0.06
N CYS A 16 6.96 -3.83 0.71
CA CYS A 16 7.13 -4.27 2.09
C CYS A 16 7.53 -5.74 2.16
N ALA A 17 8.49 -6.06 3.03
CA ALA A 17 8.92 -7.44 3.24
C ALA A 17 7.78 -8.28 3.86
N ASP A 18 7.09 -7.73 4.84
CA ASP A 18 5.93 -8.35 5.49
C ASP A 18 4.86 -7.29 5.78
N GLY A 19 3.63 -7.72 6.04
CA GLY A 19 2.56 -6.79 6.36
C GLY A 19 1.28 -7.46 6.83
N SER A 20 0.44 -6.66 7.48
CA SER A 20 -0.85 -7.06 8.01
C SER A 20 -1.95 -6.20 7.41
N ARG A 21 -3.09 -6.81 7.07
CA ARG A 21 -4.30 -6.09 6.67
C ARG A 21 -5.29 -6.04 7.82
N PHE A 22 -5.83 -4.85 8.10
CA PHE A 22 -6.86 -4.61 9.08
C PHE A 22 -8.11 -4.12 8.36
N PHE A 23 -9.13 -4.97 8.27
CA PHE A 23 -10.41 -4.57 7.69
C PHE A 23 -11.11 -3.58 8.64
N MET A 24 -11.39 -2.38 8.16
CA MET A 24 -12.12 -1.38 8.95
C MET A 24 -13.63 -1.52 8.72
N SER A 25 -14.08 -1.34 7.48
CA SER A 25 -15.49 -1.38 7.10
C SER A 25 -15.64 -1.36 5.58
N GLY A 26 -16.78 -1.84 5.06
CA GLY A 26 -17.03 -1.86 3.62
C GLY A 26 -17.06 -0.48 2.94
N LEU A 27 -17.14 0.61 3.71
CA LEU A 27 -17.09 2.01 3.23
C LEU A 27 -15.68 2.61 3.22
N VAL A 28 -14.76 2.09 4.05
CA VAL A 28 -13.40 2.64 4.30
C VAL A 28 -12.32 1.65 3.82
N GLY A 29 -12.72 0.45 3.42
CA GLY A 29 -11.82 -0.62 3.01
C GLY A 29 -11.06 -1.25 4.18
N TYR A 30 -9.80 -1.56 3.93
CA TYR A 30 -8.83 -2.08 4.87
C TYR A 30 -7.60 -1.16 4.95
N ILE A 31 -6.91 -1.24 6.08
CA ILE A 31 -5.61 -0.60 6.30
C ILE A 31 -4.54 -1.67 6.12
N ILE A 32 -3.50 -1.35 5.36
CA ILE A 32 -2.28 -2.15 5.26
C ILE A 32 -1.23 -1.56 6.19
N ILE A 33 -0.71 -2.37 7.11
CA ILE A 33 0.48 -2.01 7.90
C ILE A 33 1.61 -2.93 7.46
N GLY A 34 2.58 -2.37 6.75
CA GLY A 34 3.77 -3.06 6.29
C GLY A 34 4.98 -2.81 7.18
N SER A 35 5.90 -3.77 7.22
CA SER A 35 7.20 -3.64 7.86
C SER A 35 8.33 -4.10 6.92
N GLY A 36 9.52 -3.53 7.10
CA GLY A 36 10.61 -3.67 6.14
C GLY A 36 10.27 -3.04 4.79
N CYS A 37 9.54 -1.92 4.81
CA CYS A 37 9.07 -1.26 3.61
C CYS A 37 10.13 -0.35 2.99
N THR A 38 10.18 -0.38 1.67
CA THR A 38 11.05 0.40 0.80
C THR A 38 10.19 1.14 -0.21
N GLY A 39 10.61 2.35 -0.58
CA GLY A 39 9.86 3.26 -1.42
C GLY A 39 10.17 4.70 -1.04
N GLU A 40 9.66 5.65 -1.82
CA GLU A 40 9.80 7.07 -1.55
C GLU A 40 8.48 7.78 -1.83
N GLY A 41 8.23 8.85 -1.06
CA GLY A 41 7.04 9.68 -1.18
C GLY A 41 5.90 9.29 -0.23
N SER A 42 4.88 10.14 -0.20
CA SER A 42 3.62 9.93 0.51
C SER A 42 2.46 10.28 -0.42
N GLY A 43 1.43 9.43 -0.44
CA GLY A 43 0.25 9.64 -1.27
C GLY A 43 -0.35 8.33 -1.81
N PRO A 44 -1.28 8.40 -2.78
CA PRO A 44 -1.87 7.21 -3.36
C PRO A 44 -0.82 6.36 -4.09
N GLY A 45 -0.85 5.05 -3.91
CA GLY A 45 0.21 4.16 -4.37
C GLY A 45 -0.15 2.69 -4.23
N PRO A 46 0.34 1.81 -5.12
CA PRO A 46 0.31 0.38 -4.87
C PRO A 46 1.31 0.04 -3.76
N VAL A 47 0.85 -0.78 -2.82
CA VAL A 47 1.64 -1.36 -1.74
C VAL A 47 1.78 -2.85 -2.02
N THR A 48 2.99 -3.30 -2.30
CA THR A 48 3.31 -4.70 -2.53
C THR A 48 3.84 -5.32 -1.24
N ILE A 49 3.16 -6.32 -0.72
CA ILE A 49 3.66 -7.16 0.38
C ILE A 49 4.27 -8.42 -0.23
N VAL A 50 5.56 -8.63 -0.01
CA VAL A 50 6.34 -9.71 -0.62
C VAL A 50 6.15 -11.05 0.10
N SER A 51 6.00 -11.03 1.42
CA SER A 51 5.90 -12.22 2.26
C SER A 51 4.82 -12.07 3.35
N GLY A 52 4.41 -13.20 3.93
CA GLY A 52 3.41 -13.24 5.00
C GLY A 52 2.03 -13.69 4.53
N PRO A 53 1.05 -13.77 5.45
CA PRO A 53 -0.30 -14.26 5.16
C PRO A 53 -1.11 -13.30 4.26
N TYR A 54 -0.62 -12.08 4.08
CA TYR A 54 -1.22 -11.05 3.25
C TYR A 54 -0.27 -10.60 2.14
N ALA A 55 0.56 -11.52 1.63
CA ALA A 55 1.38 -11.23 0.45
C ALA A 55 0.47 -10.94 -0.76
N GLY A 56 0.78 -9.88 -1.49
CA GLY A 56 -0.05 -9.37 -2.58
C GLY A 56 0.18 -7.88 -2.86
N GLU A 57 -0.45 -7.40 -3.92
CA GLU A 57 -0.47 -5.98 -4.28
C GLU A 57 -1.78 -5.35 -3.82
N TYR A 58 -1.69 -4.21 -3.16
CA TYR A 58 -2.82 -3.49 -2.57
C TYR A 58 -2.80 -2.04 -3.06
N ASP A 59 -3.85 -1.62 -3.73
CA ASP A 59 -3.96 -0.24 -4.19
C ASP A 59 -4.55 0.62 -3.09
N CYS A 60 -3.76 1.54 -2.54
CA CYS A 60 -4.17 2.35 -1.41
C CYS A 60 -4.30 3.81 -1.83
N ARG A 61 -5.39 4.47 -1.43
CA ARG A 61 -5.54 5.91 -1.73
C ARG A 61 -4.62 6.81 -0.93
N ASN A 62 -4.21 6.38 0.26
CA ASN A 62 -3.31 7.16 1.09
C ASN A 62 -2.26 6.28 1.73
N VAL A 63 -1.03 6.39 1.25
CA VAL A 63 0.13 5.67 1.79
C VAL A 63 1.07 6.64 2.48
N THR A 64 1.41 6.31 3.73
CA THR A 64 2.43 6.99 4.51
C THR A 64 3.54 6.00 4.82
N LEU A 65 4.72 6.23 4.25
CA LEU A 65 5.93 5.47 4.58
C LEU A 65 6.73 6.22 5.66
N THR A 66 7.09 5.52 6.72
CA THR A 66 8.01 5.97 7.76
C THR A 66 9.34 5.25 7.57
N PRO A 67 10.23 5.76 6.70
CA PRO A 67 11.47 5.06 6.33
C PRO A 67 12.43 4.88 7.51
N GLU A 68 12.36 5.76 8.51
CA GLU A 68 13.18 5.74 9.72
C GLU A 68 13.08 4.42 10.50
N ILE A 69 11.90 3.78 10.43
CA ILE A 69 11.59 2.51 11.08
C ILE A 69 11.16 1.42 10.08
N GLY A 70 11.28 1.70 8.77
CA GLY A 70 10.88 0.79 7.70
C GLY A 70 9.41 0.37 7.77
N LEU A 71 8.52 1.25 8.24
CA LEU A 71 7.13 0.95 8.52
C LEU A 71 6.23 1.73 7.56
N LEU A 72 5.22 1.09 7.00
CA LEU A 72 4.29 1.71 6.06
C LEU A 72 2.86 1.56 6.56
N SER A 73 2.06 2.61 6.38
CA SER A 73 0.62 2.60 6.61
C SER A 73 -0.11 3.01 5.34
N GLY A 74 -0.80 2.06 4.71
CA GLY A 74 -1.73 2.29 3.61
C GLY A 74 -3.16 2.33 4.14
N GLN A 75 -3.90 3.38 3.82
CA GLN A 75 -5.30 3.55 4.19
C GLN A 75 -6.18 3.61 2.94
N ASP A 76 -7.44 3.19 3.10
CA ASP A 76 -8.42 3.11 2.00
C ASP A 76 -7.84 2.26 0.86
N CYS A 77 -7.33 1.08 1.25
CA CYS A 77 -7.01 -0.03 0.38
C CYS A 77 -8.24 -0.97 0.37
#